data_AF-J8Q5C9-F1
#
_entry.id   AF-J8Q5C9-F1
#
_cell.length_a   1.000
_cell.length_b   1.000
_cell.length_c   1.000
_cell.angle_alpha   90.00
_cell.angle_beta   90.00
_cell.angle_gamma   90.00
#
_symmetry.space_group_name_H-M   'P 1'
#
loop_
_entity.id
_entity.type
_entity.pdbx_description
1 polymer ?
#
loop_
_entity_poly.entity_id
_entity_poly.type
_entity_poly.pdbx_seq_one_letter_code
_entity_poly.pdbx_strand_id
1 'polypeptide(L)'
;MKSSKLLVQDAKDYRFNPSIPLRIYLKTCIGILEKAQCAFQANDLSLAFIYYFRYVDLLTNKLSKHPELSFMDPSSSPSIYRREYLQLIKLEVPAVCKIIEGLRKQIDSQCSKLQTSLANNIAKPSANTTPVQSQQQSLPKKSFDEYSFNQSISFFQKISNSQLDSSANPQSQDTAHDEAYRLNYPELPRLTFST
;
A
#
# COMPACT_ATOMS: atom_id res chain seq x y z
N MET A 1 -0.98 1.05 -3.11
CA MET A 1 -0.55 2.28 -2.41
C MET A 1 -1.76 3.19 -2.25
N LYS A 2 -2.07 3.63 -1.03
CA LYS A 2 -3.23 4.52 -0.79
C LYS A 2 -2.91 5.96 -1.23
N SER A 3 -3.94 6.73 -1.59
CA SER A 3 -3.77 8.16 -1.90
C SER A 3 -3.50 8.96 -0.62
N SER A 4 -2.86 10.13 -0.75
CA SER A 4 -2.57 11.00 0.40
C SER A 4 -3.83 11.36 1.21
N LYS A 5 -4.97 11.57 0.53
CA LYS A 5 -6.26 11.86 1.18
C LYS A 5 -6.73 10.74 2.11
N LEU A 6 -6.59 9.48 1.69
CA LEU A 6 -6.93 8.32 2.51
C LEU A 6 -5.96 8.16 3.68
N LEU A 7 -4.67 8.38 3.44
CA LEU A 7 -3.66 8.32 4.50
C LEU A 7 -3.88 9.39 5.58
N VAL A 8 -4.40 10.57 5.22
CA VAL A 8 -4.81 11.59 6.20
C VAL A 8 -5.98 11.10 7.08
N GLN A 9 -6.93 10.34 6.52
CA GLN A 9 -8.01 9.76 7.32
C GLN A 9 -7.45 8.71 8.29
N ASP A 10 -6.62 7.79 7.81
CA ASP A 10 -5.94 6.79 8.65
C ASP A 10 -5.10 7.44 9.76
N ALA A 11 -4.43 8.56 9.47
CA ALA A 11 -3.63 9.28 10.45
C ALA A 11 -4.47 9.89 11.58
N LYS A 12 -5.69 10.36 11.26
CA LYS A 12 -6.64 10.97 12.21
C LYS A 12 -7.44 9.93 13.00
N ASP A 13 -7.42 8.67 12.59
CA ASP A 13 -8.12 7.58 13.27
C ASP A 13 -7.37 7.15 14.54
N TYR A 14 -7.54 7.92 15.61
CA TYR A 14 -7.08 7.60 16.96
C TYR A 14 -7.95 8.31 17.99
N ARG A 15 -8.00 7.75 19.20
CA ARG A 15 -8.80 8.30 20.31
C ARG A 15 -7.94 9.16 21.24
N PHE A 16 -8.43 10.35 21.54
CA PHE A 16 -7.83 11.26 22.51
C PHE A 16 -8.65 11.24 23.80
N ASN A 17 -7.98 11.21 24.95
CA ASN A 17 -8.59 11.17 26.27
C ASN A 17 -8.02 12.31 27.15
N PRO A 18 -8.81 13.36 27.45
CA PRO A 18 -8.33 14.51 28.22
C PRO A 18 -8.05 14.21 29.69
N SER A 19 -8.43 13.02 30.20
CA SER A 19 -8.13 12.59 31.57
C SER A 19 -6.69 12.09 31.73
N ILE A 20 -5.98 11.82 30.63
CA ILE A 20 -4.59 11.35 30.66
C ILE A 20 -3.67 12.57 30.85
N PRO A 21 -2.70 12.54 31.78
CA PRO A 21 -1.83 13.70 32.02
C PRO A 21 -1.04 14.15 30.79
N LEU A 22 -0.83 15.46 30.65
CA LEU A 22 -0.15 16.07 29.50
C LEU A 22 1.23 15.45 29.24
N ARG A 23 2.00 15.16 30.30
CA ARG A 23 3.35 14.56 30.20
C ARG A 23 3.35 13.25 29.40
N ILE A 24 2.29 12.46 29.49
CA ILE A 24 2.20 11.15 28.83
C ILE A 24 2.02 11.35 27.33
N TYR A 25 1.22 12.34 26.93
CA TYR A 25 1.09 12.71 25.54
C TYR A 25 2.38 13.26 24.96
N LEU A 26 3.10 14.12 25.69
CA LEU A 26 4.40 14.62 25.23
C LEU A 26 5.41 13.48 25.01
N LYS A 27 5.47 12.51 25.93
CA LYS A 27 6.28 11.30 25.74
C LYS A 27 5.82 10.47 24.53
N THR A 28 4.52 10.40 24.30
CA THR A 28 3.95 9.69 23.14
C THR A 28 4.32 10.39 21.84
N CYS A 29 4.36 11.72 21.79
CA CYS A 29 4.80 12.49 20.63
C CYS A 29 6.22 12.13 20.20
N ILE A 30 7.14 11.96 21.15
CA ILE A 30 8.52 11.50 20.89
C ILE A 30 8.49 10.11 20.22
N GLY A 31 7.75 9.16 20.80
CA GLY A 31 7.64 7.82 20.22
C GLY A 31 6.96 7.78 18.85
N ILE A 32 6.03 8.71 18.55
CA ILE A 32 5.44 8.85 17.22
C ILE A 32 6.49 9.34 16.22
N LEU A 33 7.31 10.32 16.59
CA LEU A 33 8.39 10.83 15.72
C LEU A 33 9.45 9.77 15.43
N GLU A 34 9.89 9.03 16.45
CA GLU A 34 10.84 7.92 16.27
C GLU A 34 10.30 6.88 15.28
N LYS A 35 9.04 6.47 15.45
CA LYS A 35 8.38 5.55 14.50
C LYS A 35 8.28 6.13 13.09
N ALA A 36 8.00 7.43 12.97
CA ALA A 36 7.96 8.11 11.67
C ALA A 36 9.33 8.08 10.98
N GLN A 37 10.40 8.33 11.73
CA GLN A 37 11.77 8.28 11.23
C GLN A 37 12.18 6.87 10.83
N CYS A 38 11.89 5.85 11.66
CA CYS A 38 12.15 4.45 11.32
C CYS A 38 11.40 4.03 10.05
N ALA A 39 10.12 4.40 9.90
CA ALA A 39 9.34 4.12 8.70
C ALA A 39 9.93 4.81 7.46
N PHE A 40 10.39 6.06 7.60
CA PHE A 40 11.03 6.79 6.53
C PHE A 40 12.36 6.15 6.10
N GLN A 41 13.18 5.72 7.06
CA GLN A 41 14.43 5.01 6.78
C GLN A 41 14.19 3.64 6.14
N ALA A 42 13.10 2.95 6.51
CA ALA A 42 12.65 1.72 5.87
C ALA A 42 12.00 1.95 4.48
N ASN A 43 12.00 3.20 3.98
CA ASN A 43 11.39 3.60 2.72
C ASN A 43 9.86 3.36 2.64
N ASP A 44 9.19 3.18 3.79
CA ASP A 44 7.74 3.14 3.87
C ASP A 44 7.17 4.56 4.02
N LEU A 45 7.02 5.23 2.88
CA LEU A 45 6.53 6.60 2.81
C LEU A 45 5.08 6.74 3.32
N SER A 46 4.26 5.70 3.14
CA SER A 46 2.85 5.75 3.55
C SER A 46 2.75 5.76 5.07
N LEU A 47 3.49 4.86 5.73
CA LEU A 47 3.51 4.76 7.18
C LEU A 47 4.22 5.96 7.82
N ALA A 48 5.34 6.42 7.23
CA ALA A 48 6.01 7.64 7.68
C ALA A 48 5.07 8.85 7.63
N PHE A 49 4.34 9.02 6.52
CA PHE A 49 3.36 10.09 6.38
C PHE A 49 2.27 10.02 7.44
N ILE A 50 1.73 8.83 7.72
CA ILE A 50 0.71 8.62 8.76
C ILE A 50 1.23 9.09 10.13
N TYR A 51 2.43 8.68 10.52
CA TYR A 51 2.97 9.03 11.83
C TYR A 51 3.30 10.53 11.95
N TYR A 52 3.93 11.14 10.94
CA TYR A 52 4.20 12.58 10.95
C TYR A 52 2.90 13.39 11.00
N PHE A 53 1.91 13.01 10.19
CA PHE A 53 0.62 13.70 10.20
C PHE A 53 -0.10 13.55 11.55
N ARG A 54 -0.07 12.35 12.13
CA ARG A 54 -0.66 12.08 13.45
C ARG A 54 0.01 12.90 14.55
N TYR A 55 1.33 13.06 14.53
CA TYR A 55 2.06 13.92 15.46
C TYR A 55 1.55 15.36 15.40
N VAL A 56 1.45 15.93 14.19
CA VAL A 56 0.97 17.31 14.01
C VAL A 56 -0.49 17.45 14.42
N ASP A 57 -1.35 16.51 14.03
CA ASP A 57 -2.78 16.53 14.40
C ASP A 57 -2.97 16.44 15.92
N LEU A 58 -2.23 15.56 16.59
CA LEU A 58 -2.26 15.41 18.05
C LEU A 58 -1.89 16.72 18.74
N LEU A 59 -0.78 17.36 18.33
CA LEU A 59 -0.32 18.61 18.92
C LEU A 59 -1.26 19.78 18.64
N THR A 60 -1.69 19.97 17.39
CA THR A 60 -2.41 21.18 16.98
C THR A 60 -3.92 21.11 17.25
N ASN A 61 -4.55 19.94 17.11
CA ASN A 61 -6.01 19.80 17.18
C ASN A 61 -6.53 19.22 18.49
N LYS A 62 -5.82 18.24 19.07
CA LYS A 62 -6.28 17.52 20.28
C LYS A 62 -5.66 18.11 21.54
N LEU A 63 -4.34 18.18 21.60
CA LEU A 63 -3.60 18.64 22.78
C LEU A 63 -3.87 20.12 23.10
N SER A 64 -4.07 20.96 22.08
CA SER A 64 -4.46 22.36 22.27
C SER A 64 -5.72 22.55 23.15
N LYS A 65 -6.57 21.52 23.27
CA LYS A 65 -7.80 21.52 24.08
C LYS A 65 -7.64 20.82 25.43
N HIS A 66 -6.44 20.41 25.81
CA HIS A 66 -6.19 19.67 27.04
C HIS A 66 -6.43 20.57 28.27
N PRO A 67 -7.09 20.08 29.34
CA PRO A 67 -7.36 20.86 30.55
C PRO A 67 -6.10 21.53 31.12
N GLU A 68 -4.99 20.79 31.27
CA GLU A 68 -3.71 21.34 31.75
C GLU A 68 -3.13 22.47 30.88
N LEU A 69 -3.56 22.60 29.62
CA LEU A 69 -3.19 23.71 28.72
C LEU A 69 -4.23 24.84 28.73
N SER A 70 -5.48 24.55 29.10
CA SER A 70 -6.57 25.52 29.16
C SER A 70 -6.65 26.27 30.49
N PHE A 71 -6.25 25.66 31.61
CA PHE A 71 -6.27 26.33 32.91
C PHE A 71 -5.19 27.41 32.98
N MET A 72 -5.56 28.65 32.63
CA MET A 72 -4.86 29.85 33.09
C MET A 72 -5.22 30.05 34.56
N ASP A 73 -4.49 29.41 35.45
CA ASP A 73 -4.40 29.94 36.80
C ASP A 73 -3.28 30.99 36.79
N PRO A 74 -3.59 32.30 36.85
CA PRO A 74 -2.57 33.35 36.89
C PRO A 74 -1.71 33.30 38.17
N SER A 75 -2.11 32.51 39.16
CA SER A 75 -1.37 32.33 40.43
C SER A 75 -0.44 31.10 40.43
N SER A 76 -0.63 30.17 39.50
CA SER A 76 0.23 28.98 39.38
C SER A 76 1.35 29.23 38.38
N SER A 77 2.59 28.93 38.78
CA SER A 77 3.72 28.95 37.87
C SER A 77 3.42 28.08 36.64
N PRO A 78 3.81 28.50 35.42
CA PRO A 78 3.53 27.73 34.22
C PRO A 78 4.21 26.37 34.33
N SER A 79 3.40 25.30 34.34
CA SER A 79 3.87 23.92 34.37
C SER A 79 4.96 23.69 33.32
N ILE A 80 6.06 23.02 33.69
CA ILE A 80 7.20 22.73 32.81
C ILE A 80 6.72 22.10 31.49
N TYR A 81 5.75 21.18 31.58
CA TYR A 81 5.15 20.49 30.44
C TYR A 81 4.40 21.43 29.47
N ARG A 82 3.82 22.52 29.97
CA ARG A 82 3.19 23.54 29.12
C ARG A 82 4.24 24.27 28.30
N ARG A 83 5.37 24.63 28.91
CA ARG A 83 6.48 25.31 28.22
C ARG A 83 7.06 24.40 27.14
N GLU A 84 7.28 23.13 27.47
CA GLU A 84 7.73 22.12 26.50
C GLU A 84 6.77 22.01 25.32
N TYR A 85 5.46 21.87 25.58
CA TYR A 85 4.43 21.83 24.53
C TYR A 85 4.50 23.07 23.62
N LEU A 86 4.57 24.28 24.19
CA LEU A 86 4.65 25.51 23.40
C LEU A 86 5.93 25.58 22.56
N GLN A 87 7.03 25.06 23.07
CA GLN A 87 8.29 24.97 22.33
C GLN A 87 8.18 24.00 21.15
N LEU A 88 7.56 22.84 21.34
CA LEU A 88 7.28 21.88 20.25
C LEU A 88 6.41 22.51 19.16
N ILE A 89 5.34 23.21 19.53
CA ILE A 89 4.47 23.92 18.59
C ILE A 89 5.24 24.98 17.79
N LYS A 90 6.13 25.74 18.43
CA LYS A 90 6.84 26.85 17.79
C LYS A 90 7.99 26.39 16.90
N LEU A 91 8.72 25.35 17.30
CA LEU A 91 9.95 24.93 16.63
C LEU A 91 9.75 23.69 15.77
N GLU A 92 9.16 22.63 16.32
CA GLU A 92 9.10 21.33 15.65
C GLU A 92 7.95 21.23 14.65
N VAL A 93 6.75 21.70 15.01
CA VAL A 93 5.58 21.58 14.13
C VAL A 93 5.82 22.20 12.74
N PRO A 94 6.38 23.42 12.58
CA PRO A 94 6.68 23.97 11.27
C PRO A 94 7.67 23.13 10.46
N ALA A 95 8.66 22.52 11.11
CA ALA A 95 9.62 21.65 10.46
C ALA A 95 8.94 20.34 9.99
N VAL A 96 8.13 19.71 10.83
CA VAL A 96 7.41 18.48 10.51
C VAL A 96 6.36 18.73 9.41
N CYS A 97 5.69 19.88 9.40
CA CYS A 97 4.77 20.25 8.31
C CYS A 97 5.47 20.27 6.94
N LYS A 98 6.70 20.81 6.86
CA LYS A 98 7.48 20.79 5.62
C LYS A 98 7.80 19.36 5.16
N ILE A 99 8.11 18.46 6.10
CA ILE A 99 8.35 17.04 5.81
C ILE A 99 7.07 16.38 5.27
N ILE A 100 5.93 16.62 5.91
CA ILE A 100 4.62 16.11 5.47
C ILE A 100 4.29 16.58 4.06
N GLU A 101 4.51 17.86 3.75
CA GLU A 101 4.28 18.40 2.40
C GLU A 101 5.18 17.74 1.35
N GLY A 102 6.46 17.49 1.68
CA GLY A 102 7.38 16.75 0.82
C GLY A 102 6.89 15.33 0.56
N LEU A 103 6.57 14.59 1.63
CA LEU A 103 6.04 13.23 1.55
C LEU A 103 4.74 13.16 0.73
N ARG A 104 3.84 14.14 0.93
CA ARG A 104 2.59 14.22 0.18
C ARG A 104 2.83 14.31 -1.32
N LYS A 105 3.72 15.21 -1.76
CA LYS A 105 4.08 15.36 -3.18
C LYS A 105 4.64 14.05 -3.75
N GLN A 106 5.48 13.36 -2.98
CA GLN A 106 6.07 12.09 -3.39
C GLN A 106 5.03 10.98 -3.53
N ILE A 107 4.13 10.85 -2.55
CA ILE A 107 3.03 9.86 -2.54
C ILE A 107 2.06 10.14 -3.70
N ASP A 108 1.65 11.39 -3.88
CA ASP A 108 0.71 11.77 -4.96
C ASP A 108 1.34 11.53 -6.34
N SER A 109 2.64 11.82 -6.51
CA SER A 109 3.38 11.50 -7.73
C SER A 109 3.40 9.99 -8.03
N GLN A 110 3.72 9.16 -7.03
CA GLN A 110 3.72 7.71 -7.19
C GLN A 110 2.31 7.17 -7.48
N CYS A 111 1.28 7.69 -6.81
CA CYS A 111 -0.11 7.29 -7.04
C CYS A 111 -0.57 7.64 -8.45
N SER A 112 -0.26 8.86 -8.93
CA SER A 112 -0.56 9.29 -10.29
C SER A 112 0.14 8.42 -11.34
N LYS A 113 1.43 8.11 -11.16
CA LYS A 113 2.17 7.20 -12.05
C LYS A 113 1.51 5.82 -12.14
N LEU A 114 1.12 5.25 -11.00
CA LEU A 114 0.43 3.95 -10.96
C LEU A 114 -0.91 4.01 -11.67
N GLN A 115 -1.71 5.06 -11.47
CA GLN A 115 -2.99 5.24 -12.16
C GLN A 115 -2.81 5.34 -13.68
N THR A 116 -1.84 6.13 -14.14
CA THR A 116 -1.53 6.25 -15.58
C THR A 116 -1.05 4.92 -16.15
N SER A 117 -0.18 4.19 -15.45
CA SER A 117 0.28 2.86 -15.88
C SER A 117 -0.85 1.84 -15.99
N LEU A 118 -1.79 1.85 -15.04
CA LEU A 118 -2.97 0.97 -15.11
C LEU A 118 -3.88 1.36 -16.27
N ALA A 119 -4.19 2.65 -16.42
CA ALA A 119 -5.03 3.14 -17.52
C ALA A 119 -4.43 2.79 -18.90
N ASN A 120 -3.11 2.96 -19.07
CA ASN A 120 -2.42 2.62 -20.31
C ASN A 120 -2.36 1.11 -20.61
N ASN A 121 -2.43 0.25 -19.58
CA ASN A 121 -2.52 -1.19 -19.77
C ASN A 121 -3.94 -1.65 -20.12
N ILE A 122 -4.97 -0.93 -19.68
CA ILE A 122 -6.38 -1.29 -19.93
C ILE A 122 -6.87 -0.70 -21.28
N ALA A 123 -6.35 0.46 -21.69
CA ALA A 123 -6.89 1.24 -22.82
C ALA A 123 -6.16 1.07 -24.15
N LYS A 124 -5.49 -0.07 -24.41
CA LYS A 124 -5.08 -0.42 -25.79
C LYS A 124 -6.12 -1.34 -26.44
N PRO A 125 -7.17 -0.82 -27.10
CA PRO A 125 -7.72 -1.56 -28.23
C PRO A 125 -6.60 -1.61 -29.28
N SER A 126 -6.22 -2.82 -29.69
CA SER A 126 -5.28 -3.05 -30.78
C SER A 126 -5.83 -2.40 -32.06
N ALA A 127 -5.45 -1.15 -32.31
CA ALA A 127 -5.73 -0.42 -33.53
C ALA A 127 -4.38 -0.19 -34.22
N ASN A 128 -3.84 -1.25 -34.81
CA ASN A 128 -2.81 -1.19 -35.85
C ASN A 128 -2.89 -2.46 -36.68
N THR A 129 -3.91 -2.50 -37.53
CA THR A 129 -4.03 -3.43 -38.64
C THR A 129 -3.34 -2.80 -39.84
N THR A 130 -2.12 -3.22 -40.12
CA THR A 130 -1.51 -3.13 -41.46
C THR A 130 -2.44 -3.86 -42.46
N PRO A 131 -2.61 -3.40 -43.71
CA PRO A 131 -3.51 -4.05 -44.65
C PRO A 131 -2.85 -5.32 -45.19
N VAL A 132 -2.95 -6.40 -44.43
CA VAL A 132 -2.65 -7.76 -44.90
C VAL A 132 -3.99 -8.39 -45.27
N GLN A 133 -4.04 -8.88 -46.51
CA GLN A 133 -5.20 -9.52 -47.13
C GLN A 133 -6.01 -10.37 -46.16
N SER A 134 -7.30 -10.05 -46.07
CA SER A 134 -8.30 -10.74 -45.30
C SER A 134 -8.49 -12.19 -45.79
N GLN A 135 -7.74 -13.12 -45.19
CA GLN A 135 -8.27 -14.45 -44.93
C GLN A 135 -9.10 -14.35 -43.64
N GLN A 136 -10.41 -14.48 -43.79
CA GLN A 136 -11.37 -14.52 -42.69
C GLN A 136 -11.07 -15.73 -41.78
N GLN A 137 -10.30 -15.51 -40.72
CA GLN A 137 -10.40 -16.38 -39.56
C GLN A 137 -11.60 -15.92 -38.74
N SER A 138 -12.75 -16.54 -39.03
CA SER A 138 -13.90 -16.50 -38.16
C SER A 138 -13.48 -16.90 -36.74
N LEU A 139 -13.84 -16.08 -35.75
CA LEU A 139 -13.76 -16.51 -34.35
C LEU A 139 -14.40 -17.91 -34.24
N PRO A 140 -13.74 -18.90 -33.61
CA PRO A 140 -14.32 -20.20 -33.45
C PRO A 140 -15.63 -20.04 -32.68
N LYS A 141 -16.76 -20.36 -33.33
CA LYS A 141 -18.10 -20.45 -32.74
C LYS A 141 -18.20 -21.65 -31.77
N LYS A 142 -17.12 -21.98 -31.06
CA LYS A 142 -17.21 -22.95 -29.98
C LYS A 142 -17.84 -22.22 -28.81
N SER A 143 -19.02 -22.68 -28.41
CA SER A 143 -19.65 -22.28 -27.16
C SER A 143 -18.59 -22.31 -26.06
N PHE A 144 -18.55 -21.28 -25.24
CA PHE A 144 -17.69 -21.22 -24.07
C PHE A 144 -17.85 -22.52 -23.26
N ASP A 145 -16.80 -23.33 -23.24
CA ASP A 145 -16.79 -24.59 -22.51
C ASP A 145 -16.43 -24.27 -21.05
N GLU A 146 -17.48 -24.05 -20.27
CA GLU A 146 -17.40 -23.67 -18.86
C GLU A 146 -16.67 -24.73 -18.03
N TYR A 147 -16.68 -25.99 -18.45
CA TYR A 147 -15.95 -27.06 -17.78
C TYR A 147 -14.44 -26.94 -18.00
N SER A 148 -14.01 -26.69 -19.24
CA SER A 148 -12.61 -26.39 -19.57
C SER A 148 -12.10 -25.15 -18.83
N PHE A 149 -12.94 -24.12 -18.73
CA PHE A 149 -12.59 -22.91 -18.01
C PHE A 149 -12.44 -23.16 -16.50
N ASN A 150 -13.39 -23.86 -15.87
CA ASN A 150 -13.33 -24.18 -14.44
C ASN A 150 -12.17 -25.13 -14.10
N GLN A 151 -11.79 -26.02 -15.01
CA GLN A 151 -10.56 -26.80 -14.93
C GLN A 151 -9.31 -25.90 -14.91
N SER A 152 -9.27 -24.89 -15.79
CA SER A 152 -8.14 -23.95 -15.83
C SER A 152 -8.03 -23.11 -14.54
N ILE A 153 -9.16 -22.66 -13.99
CA ILE A 153 -9.19 -21.88 -12.74
C ILE A 153 -8.79 -22.74 -11.53
N SER A 154 -9.30 -23.96 -11.44
CA SER A 154 -8.95 -24.87 -10.33
C SER A 154 -7.46 -25.27 -10.37
N PHE A 155 -6.86 -25.40 -11.56
CA PHE A 155 -5.41 -25.59 -11.71
C PHE A 155 -4.60 -24.42 -11.15
N PHE A 156 -4.95 -23.17 -11.47
CA PHE A 156 -4.27 -21.98 -10.94
C PHE A 156 -4.39 -21.86 -9.41
N GLN A 157 -5.56 -22.19 -8.85
CA GLN A 157 -5.75 -22.21 -7.41
C GLN A 157 -4.93 -23.31 -6.73
N LYS A 158 -4.83 -24.50 -7.37
CA LYS A 158 -4.02 -25.61 -6.86
C LYS A 158 -2.52 -25.27 -6.87
N ILE A 159 -2.03 -24.57 -7.90
CA ILE A 159 -0.64 -24.09 -7.93
C ILE A 159 -0.39 -23.07 -6.82
N SER A 160 -1.28 -22.08 -6.65
CA SER A 160 -1.14 -21.07 -5.59
C SER A 160 -1.11 -21.68 -4.19
N ASN A 161 -1.88 -22.75 -3.95
CA ASN A 161 -1.86 -23.45 -2.67
C ASN A 161 -0.67 -24.40 -2.51
N SER A 162 -0.15 -24.98 -3.60
CA SER A 162 1.04 -25.87 -3.55
C SER A 162 2.37 -25.15 -3.33
N GLN A 163 2.45 -23.83 -3.55
CA GLN A 163 3.65 -23.04 -3.26
C GLN A 163 3.81 -22.67 -1.77
N LEU A 164 2.86 -23.04 -0.91
CA LEU A 164 2.97 -22.85 0.55
C LEU A 164 3.49 -24.09 1.31
N ASP A 165 3.53 -25.28 0.69
CA ASP A 165 3.94 -26.53 1.35
C ASP A 165 5.10 -27.25 0.59
N SER A 166 6.18 -26.52 0.29
CA SER A 166 7.44 -27.15 -0.14
C SER A 166 8.49 -27.06 0.96
N SER A 167 8.31 -27.90 1.98
CA SER A 167 9.33 -28.31 2.93
C SER A 167 9.17 -29.81 3.22
N ALA A 168 9.36 -30.65 2.20
CA ALA A 168 9.55 -32.09 2.42
C ALA A 168 10.25 -32.75 1.22
N ASN A 169 11.38 -33.40 1.54
CA ASN A 169 12.21 -34.33 0.77
C ASN A 169 11.57 -35.07 -0.43
N PRO A 170 12.34 -35.35 -1.51
CA PRO A 170 12.01 -36.41 -2.45
C PRO A 170 12.80 -37.69 -2.13
N GLN A 171 12.09 -38.79 -1.86
CA GLN A 171 12.61 -40.15 -1.98
C GLN A 171 11.66 -40.97 -2.86
N SER A 172 12.18 -41.32 -4.04
CA SER A 172 12.07 -42.60 -4.74
C SER A 172 10.71 -43.24 -5.13
N GLN A 173 10.66 -43.56 -6.43
CA GLN A 173 10.24 -44.83 -7.07
C GLN A 173 8.81 -45.04 -7.60
N ASP A 174 8.78 -45.11 -8.94
CA ASP A 174 8.35 -46.21 -9.83
C ASP A 174 6.87 -46.52 -10.18
N THR A 175 6.76 -46.71 -11.50
CA THR A 175 5.86 -47.56 -12.31
C THR A 175 4.35 -47.29 -12.46
N ALA A 176 4.04 -46.73 -13.64
CA ALA A 176 3.13 -47.29 -14.65
C ALA A 176 1.65 -47.49 -14.26
N HIS A 177 0.83 -46.49 -14.56
CA HIS A 177 -0.50 -46.71 -15.12
C HIS A 177 -0.99 -45.43 -15.84
N ASP A 178 -1.70 -45.63 -16.95
CA ASP A 178 -2.54 -44.67 -17.68
C ASP A 178 -1.89 -43.61 -18.58
N GLU A 179 -1.51 -44.09 -19.77
CA GLU A 179 -1.97 -43.67 -21.11
C GLU A 179 -3.33 -42.92 -21.17
N ALA A 180 -3.49 -41.82 -20.42
CA ALA A 180 -4.66 -40.94 -20.51
C ALA A 180 -4.33 -39.43 -20.39
N TYR A 181 -3.07 -39.10 -20.07
CA TYR A 181 -2.61 -37.71 -19.96
C TYR A 181 -1.57 -37.40 -21.04
N ARG A 182 -1.97 -37.52 -22.32
CA ARG A 182 -1.39 -36.61 -23.31
C ARG A 182 -1.80 -35.21 -22.88
N LEU A 183 -0.91 -34.55 -22.15
CA LEU A 183 -0.88 -33.13 -21.88
C LEU A 183 -1.08 -32.39 -23.20
N ASN A 184 -2.35 -32.11 -23.54
CA ASN A 184 -2.71 -31.39 -24.74
C ASN A 184 -2.49 -29.91 -24.47
N TYR A 185 -1.21 -29.55 -24.33
CA TYR A 185 -0.78 -28.16 -24.37
C TYR A 185 -1.07 -27.64 -25.77
N PRO A 186 -1.69 -26.45 -25.92
CA PRO A 186 -1.60 -25.75 -27.19
C PRO A 186 -0.11 -25.48 -27.47
N GLU A 187 0.44 -26.10 -28.51
CA GLU A 187 1.81 -25.85 -28.98
C GLU A 187 1.97 -24.34 -29.22
N LEU A 188 2.96 -23.74 -28.55
CA LEU A 188 3.29 -22.33 -28.72
C LEU A 188 3.75 -22.09 -30.16
N PRO A 189 3.30 -21.01 -30.83
CA PRO A 189 3.77 -20.66 -32.16
C PRO A 189 5.30 -20.55 -32.18
N ARG A 190 5.95 -21.43 -32.94
CA ARG A 190 7.41 -21.39 -33.11
C ARG A 190 7.75 -20.26 -34.09
N LEU A 191 8.46 -19.24 -33.60
CA LEU A 191 8.96 -18.14 -34.41
C LEU A 191 10.07 -18.67 -35.33
N THR A 192 9.76 -18.84 -36.61
CA THR A 192 10.77 -19.11 -37.65
C THR A 192 11.38 -17.78 -38.08
N PHE A 193 12.65 -17.55 -37.74
CA PHE A 193 13.41 -16.44 -38.30
C PHE A 193 14.06 -16.91 -39.60
N SER A 194 13.74 -16.25 -40.72
CA SER A 194 14.40 -16.48 -42.01
C SER A 194 15.67 -15.62 -42.04
N THR A 195 16.81 -16.27 -42.30
CA THR A 195 18.12 -15.64 -42.56
C THR A 195 18.15 -14.91 -43.90
#